data_AF-A0A7Y3EFU6-F1
#
_entry.id   AF-A0A7Y3EFU6-F1
#
_cell.length_a   1.000
_cell.length_b   1.000
_cell.length_c   1.000
_cell.angle_alpha   90.00
_cell.angle_beta   90.00
_cell.angle_gamma   90.00
#
_symmetry.space_group_name_H-M   'P 1'
#
loop_
_entity.id
_entity.type
_entity.pdbx_description
1 polymer ?
#
loop_
_entity_poly.entity_id
_entity_poly.type
_entity_poly.pdbx_seq_one_letter_code
_entity_poly.pdbx_strand_id
1 'polypeptide(L)'
;MLNYIWAGLIIASFVFAGAYDARDIARDTYRNGQPLTLNLEYPEGYDSGRRAVPVSISMSGADYAGFYDVESPGALEWDGTLVQTADGRQLRFASAADLPEPLATIAGVSRSNADELQGRVERFDPAVPSAAAITFEQVRFVKMNAIAAAALDFAETAAEIALGLIGVLALFLGLLKIGEEAGLIHALVRFVRPVLRPLFPDVPEDHPALGMIALNLTANVFGLGNAATPFGIKAMEELQTLNPSDDTATDAMVMLLAINTASVQIIPPVLLLALMGLQINQLIFAIILTTGASLVVAVTATKLYGRLPGSRASDPQRAARAGEV
;
A
#
# COMPACT_ATOMS: atom_id res chain seq x y z
N MET A 1 9.90 20.08 -1.43
CA MET A 1 10.16 19.45 -0.11
C MET A 1 9.78 17.97 -0.07
N LEU A 2 8.61 17.58 -0.59
CA LEU A 2 8.13 16.20 -0.52
C LEU A 2 9.06 15.15 -1.18
N ASN A 3 9.69 15.48 -2.32
CA ASN A 3 10.62 14.56 -3.02
C ASN A 3 11.85 14.18 -2.17
N TYR A 4 12.34 15.11 -1.32
CA TYR A 4 13.47 14.83 -0.44
C TYR A 4 13.09 13.91 0.72
N ILE A 5 11.84 14.00 1.20
CA ILE A 5 11.31 13.11 2.24
C ILE A 5 11.21 11.69 1.68
N TRP A 6 10.63 11.52 0.50
CA TRP A 6 10.51 10.21 -0.15
C TRP A 6 11.87 9.59 -0.48
N ALA A 7 12.78 10.38 -1.06
CA ALA A 7 14.15 9.93 -1.30
C ALA A 7 14.84 9.53 0.02
N GLY A 8 14.66 10.31 1.07
CA GLY A 8 15.18 10.00 2.41
C GLY A 8 14.62 8.67 2.96
N LEU A 9 13.32 8.43 2.85
CA LEU A 9 12.69 7.18 3.28
C LEU A 9 13.17 5.96 2.49
N ILE A 10 13.30 6.09 1.17
CA ILE A 10 13.83 5.02 0.32
C ILE A 10 15.28 4.72 0.72
N ILE A 11 16.14 5.73 0.78
CA ILE A 11 17.55 5.55 1.17
C ILE A 11 17.66 4.92 2.56
N ALA A 12 16.89 5.40 3.54
CA ALA A 12 16.88 4.84 4.89
C ALA A 12 16.45 3.36 4.89
N SER A 13 15.47 2.99 4.07
CA SER A 13 15.00 1.62 3.92
C SER A 13 16.11 0.70 3.37
N PHE A 14 16.79 1.14 2.30
CA PHE A 14 17.93 0.40 1.72
C PHE A 14 19.11 0.28 2.69
N VAL A 15 19.43 1.33 3.44
CA VAL A 15 20.47 1.30 4.48
C VAL A 15 20.10 0.31 5.59
N PHE A 16 18.85 0.31 6.05
CA PHE A 16 18.38 -0.61 7.08
C PHE A 16 18.41 -2.07 6.61
N ALA A 17 17.93 -2.36 5.40
CA ALA A 17 18.04 -3.69 4.79
C ALA A 17 19.49 -4.14 4.67
N GLY A 18 20.37 -3.27 4.17
CA GLY A 18 21.79 -3.58 4.03
C GLY A 18 22.45 -3.89 5.37
N ALA A 19 22.13 -3.13 6.42
CA ALA A 19 22.63 -3.41 7.77
C ALA A 19 22.12 -4.74 8.32
N TYR A 20 20.85 -5.09 8.07
CA TYR A 20 20.27 -6.36 8.50
C TYR A 20 20.88 -7.55 7.75
N ASP A 21 20.98 -7.48 6.43
CA ASP A 21 21.59 -8.54 5.62
C ASP A 21 23.09 -8.69 5.93
N ALA A 22 23.81 -7.59 6.19
CA ALA A 22 25.21 -7.65 6.62
C ALA A 22 25.35 -8.33 7.99
N ARG A 23 24.41 -8.08 8.91
CA ARG A 23 24.35 -8.77 10.21
C ARG A 23 24.06 -10.27 10.04
N ASP A 24 23.14 -10.63 9.16
CA ASP A 24 22.80 -12.04 8.89
C ASP A 24 23.98 -12.79 8.27
N ILE A 25 24.70 -12.16 7.34
CA ILE A 25 25.94 -12.70 6.76
C ILE A 25 27.02 -12.85 7.82
N ALA A 26 27.21 -11.83 8.69
CA ALA A 26 28.24 -11.86 9.72
C ALA A 26 27.97 -12.91 10.81
N ARG A 27 26.70 -13.23 11.09
CA ARG A 27 26.29 -14.27 12.05
C ARG A 27 26.15 -15.65 11.43
N ASP A 28 26.26 -15.76 10.11
CA ASP A 28 25.95 -16.97 9.35
C ASP A 28 24.56 -17.54 9.72
N THR A 29 23.56 -16.65 9.82
CA THR A 29 22.19 -16.98 10.27
C THR A 29 21.58 -18.15 9.50
N TYR A 30 21.84 -18.23 8.18
CA TYR A 30 21.27 -19.24 7.29
C TYR A 30 22.19 -20.47 7.11
N ARG A 31 23.36 -20.52 7.77
CA ARG A 31 24.34 -21.62 7.68
C ARG A 31 24.68 -22.00 6.24
N ASN A 32 24.99 -20.99 5.43
CA ASN A 32 25.14 -21.15 3.99
C ASN A 32 26.25 -22.15 3.62
N GLY A 33 25.90 -23.19 2.85
CA GLY A 33 26.85 -24.22 2.43
C GLY A 33 27.23 -25.24 3.51
N GLN A 34 26.60 -25.18 4.69
CA GLN A 34 26.75 -26.22 5.71
C GLN A 34 25.67 -27.28 5.53
N PRO A 35 26.02 -28.58 5.53
CA PRO A 35 25.03 -29.64 5.39
C PRO A 35 24.22 -29.82 6.68
N LEU A 36 22.90 -29.71 6.58
CA LEU A 36 21.95 -30.07 7.64
C LEU A 36 21.67 -31.58 7.59
N THR A 37 21.79 -32.26 8.73
CA THR A 37 21.51 -33.70 8.79
C THR A 37 20.03 -33.91 9.09
N LEU A 38 19.34 -34.61 8.18
CA LEU A 38 17.92 -34.94 8.30
C LEU A 38 17.75 -36.46 8.31
N ASN A 39 16.78 -36.94 9.08
CA ASN A 39 16.37 -38.35 9.04
C ASN A 39 15.32 -38.50 7.94
N LEU A 40 15.52 -39.50 7.09
CA LEU A 40 14.61 -39.85 6.01
C LEU A 40 14.02 -41.23 6.29
N GLU A 41 12.69 -41.29 6.31
CA GLU A 41 11.94 -42.54 6.30
C GLU A 41 11.25 -42.73 4.95
N TYR A 42 11.16 -43.98 4.50
CA TYR A 42 10.55 -44.36 3.22
C TYR A 42 9.26 -45.15 3.48
N PRO A 43 8.08 -44.49 3.52
CA PRO A 43 6.83 -45.18 3.83
C PRO A 43 6.51 -46.34 2.87
N GLU A 44 6.94 -46.22 1.60
CA GLU A 44 6.72 -47.21 0.54
C GLU A 44 7.96 -48.07 0.25
N GLY A 45 9.03 -47.94 1.05
CA GLY A 45 10.35 -48.52 0.77
C GLY A 45 11.19 -47.71 -0.21
N TYR A 46 12.50 -47.97 -0.22
CA TYR A 46 13.46 -47.28 -1.07
C TYR A 46 13.68 -48.04 -2.39
N ASP A 47 13.30 -47.43 -3.52
CA ASP A 47 13.57 -47.93 -4.87
C ASP A 47 14.54 -46.98 -5.61
N SER A 48 15.77 -47.45 -5.85
CA SER A 48 16.83 -46.68 -6.51
C SER A 48 16.58 -46.42 -8.00
N GLY A 49 15.63 -47.13 -8.62
CA GLY A 49 15.23 -46.95 -10.01
C GLY A 49 14.15 -45.89 -10.23
N ARG A 50 13.44 -45.46 -9.17
CA ARG A 50 12.43 -44.40 -9.27
C ARG A 50 13.08 -43.02 -9.31
N ARG A 51 12.61 -42.19 -10.24
CA ARG A 51 13.07 -40.80 -10.37
C ARG A 51 12.65 -39.92 -9.19
N ALA A 52 11.52 -40.23 -8.56
CA ALA A 52 10.97 -39.53 -7.43
C ALA A 52 10.48 -40.55 -6.40
N VAL A 53 10.97 -40.46 -5.17
CA VAL A 53 10.61 -41.35 -4.06
C VAL A 53 10.00 -40.49 -2.94
N PRO A 54 8.76 -40.77 -2.51
CA PRO A 54 8.17 -40.06 -1.38
C PRO A 54 8.95 -40.39 -0.09
N VAL A 55 9.20 -39.37 0.73
CA VAL A 55 9.95 -39.50 1.99
C VAL A 55 9.27 -38.72 3.10
N SER A 56 9.30 -39.27 4.30
CA SER A 56 9.03 -38.51 5.52
C SER A 56 10.35 -38.01 6.08
N ILE A 57 10.42 -36.72 6.35
CA ILE A 57 11.61 -36.00 6.80
C ILE A 57 11.39 -35.70 8.27
N SER A 58 12.31 -36.12 9.13
CA SER A 58 12.22 -35.81 10.56
C SER A 58 13.55 -35.32 11.12
N MET A 59 13.47 -34.51 12.17
CA MET A 59 14.64 -34.01 12.89
C MET A 59 14.28 -33.65 14.33
N SER A 60 15.24 -33.82 15.23
CA SER A 60 15.06 -33.39 16.61
C SER A 60 15.14 -31.87 16.71
N GLY A 61 14.31 -31.29 17.58
CA GLY A 61 14.36 -29.85 17.84
C GLY A 61 15.69 -29.39 18.46
N ALA A 62 16.41 -30.29 19.13
CA ALA A 62 17.71 -29.99 19.72
C ALA A 62 18.80 -29.87 18.63
N ASP A 63 18.77 -30.76 17.64
CA ASP A 63 19.68 -30.68 16.48
C ASP A 63 19.37 -29.45 15.63
N TYR A 64 18.08 -29.10 15.46
CA TYR A 64 17.68 -27.86 14.78
C TYR A 64 18.21 -26.61 15.50
N ALA A 65 17.94 -26.51 16.80
CA ALA A 65 18.36 -25.40 17.64
C ALA A 65 19.88 -25.24 17.64
N GLY A 66 20.61 -26.36 17.77
CA GLY A 66 22.07 -26.36 17.74
C GLY A 66 22.64 -25.96 16.39
N PHE A 67 22.02 -26.36 15.28
CA PHE A 67 22.49 -26.01 13.95
C PHE A 67 22.25 -24.52 13.65
N TYR A 68 21.04 -24.01 13.86
CA TYR A 68 20.69 -22.61 13.50
C TYR A 68 20.94 -21.59 14.61
N ASP A 69 21.35 -22.01 15.81
CA ASP A 69 21.49 -21.14 17.00
C ASP A 69 20.17 -20.42 17.35
N VAL A 70 19.07 -21.20 17.38
CA VAL A 70 17.70 -20.73 17.65
C VAL A 70 17.06 -21.48 18.81
N GLU A 71 15.95 -20.97 19.33
CA GLU A 71 15.15 -21.70 20.31
C GLU A 71 14.59 -22.99 19.70
N SER A 72 14.55 -24.07 20.49
CA SER A 72 14.11 -25.37 20.00
C SER A 72 12.60 -25.37 19.72
N PRO A 73 12.16 -25.60 18.47
CA PRO A 73 10.74 -25.63 18.12
C PRO A 73 10.04 -26.96 18.49
N GLY A 74 10.75 -27.90 19.13
CA GLY A 74 10.27 -29.28 19.34
C GLY A 74 10.66 -30.21 18.19
N ALA A 75 10.16 -31.46 18.22
CA ALA A 75 10.40 -32.41 17.13
C ALA A 75 9.72 -31.92 15.85
N LEU A 76 10.44 -32.00 14.72
CA LEU A 76 10.00 -31.51 13.44
C LEU A 76 9.80 -32.68 12.48
N GLU A 77 8.66 -32.71 11.81
CA GLU A 77 8.31 -33.72 10.82
C GLU A 77 7.67 -33.04 9.60
N TRP A 78 8.10 -33.43 8.41
CA TRP A 78 7.59 -32.91 7.15
C TRP A 78 7.50 -34.01 6.11
N ASP A 79 6.59 -33.85 5.16
CA ASP A 79 6.55 -34.68 3.97
C ASP A 79 7.42 -34.08 2.87
N GLY A 80 8.01 -34.95 2.05
CA GLY A 80 8.83 -34.53 0.93
C GLY A 80 8.99 -35.60 -0.13
N THR A 81 9.81 -35.28 -1.12
CA THR A 81 10.16 -36.18 -2.21
C THR A 81 11.66 -36.10 -2.48
N LEU A 82 12.30 -37.27 -2.50
CA LEU A 82 13.66 -37.42 -2.97
C LEU A 82 13.65 -37.58 -4.49
N VAL A 83 14.17 -36.58 -5.21
CA VAL A 83 14.18 -36.53 -6.67
C VAL A 83 15.60 -36.72 -7.19
N GLN A 84 15.77 -37.64 -8.13
CA GLN A 84 17.01 -37.82 -8.89
C GLN A 84 17.01 -36.85 -10.08
N THR A 85 17.94 -35.89 -10.10
CA THR A 85 18.16 -34.94 -11.20
C THR A 85 19.48 -35.26 -11.93
N ALA A 86 19.74 -34.58 -13.05
CA ALA A 86 21.01 -34.73 -13.78
C ALA A 86 22.22 -34.27 -12.96
N ASP A 87 22.02 -33.35 -12.01
CA ASP A 87 23.05 -32.76 -11.16
C ASP A 87 23.19 -33.46 -9.79
N GLY A 88 22.50 -34.58 -9.59
CA GLY A 88 22.54 -35.37 -8.35
C GLY A 88 21.17 -35.58 -7.72
N ARG A 89 21.15 -35.91 -6.42
CA ARG A 89 19.92 -36.10 -5.65
C ARG A 89 19.50 -34.78 -5.00
N GLN A 90 18.21 -34.48 -5.08
CA GLN A 90 17.59 -33.33 -4.43
C GLN A 90 16.48 -33.79 -3.51
N LEU A 91 16.47 -33.27 -2.29
CA LEU A 91 15.34 -33.38 -1.38
C LEU A 91 14.43 -32.17 -1.59
N ARG A 92 13.15 -32.41 -1.83
CA ARG A 92 12.12 -31.37 -1.96
C ARG A 92 11.10 -31.54 -0.85
N PHE A 93 10.81 -30.48 -0.12
CA PHE A 93 9.77 -30.45 0.89
C PHE A 93 8.41 -30.22 0.21
N ALA A 94 7.33 -30.66 0.83
CA ALA A 94 5.99 -30.32 0.38
C ALA A 94 5.78 -28.79 0.36
N SER A 95 5.09 -28.28 -0.65
CA SER A 95 4.89 -26.84 -0.87
C SER A 95 4.11 -26.11 0.24
N ALA A 96 3.37 -26.84 1.08
CA ALA A 96 2.62 -26.31 2.23
C ALA A 96 3.23 -26.71 3.58
N ALA A 97 4.50 -27.11 3.62
CA ALA A 97 5.17 -27.46 4.85
C ALA A 97 5.29 -26.25 5.79
N ASP A 98 4.88 -26.42 7.05
CA ASP A 98 5.08 -25.42 8.10
C ASP A 98 6.55 -25.45 8.54
N LEU A 99 7.35 -24.54 7.99
CA LEU A 99 8.80 -24.47 8.23
C LEU A 99 9.09 -23.40 9.30
N PRO A 100 9.83 -23.72 10.37
CA PRO A 100 10.32 -22.72 11.31
C PRO A 100 11.41 -21.86 10.68
N GLU A 101 11.61 -20.65 11.22
CA GLU A 101 12.78 -19.82 10.85
C GLU A 101 14.07 -20.45 11.38
N PRO A 102 15.16 -20.50 10.59
CA PRO A 102 15.37 -19.79 9.31
C PRO A 102 14.96 -20.54 8.02
N LEU A 103 14.41 -21.76 8.10
CA LEU A 103 14.08 -22.57 6.93
C LEU A 103 12.97 -21.96 6.07
N ALA A 104 11.99 -21.30 6.69
CA ALA A 104 10.97 -20.54 5.97
C ALA A 104 11.57 -19.48 5.05
N THR A 105 12.51 -18.67 5.58
CA THR A 105 13.22 -17.67 4.77
C THR A 105 14.05 -18.33 3.65
N ILE A 106 14.70 -19.46 3.92
CA ILE A 106 15.46 -20.20 2.90
C ILE A 106 14.54 -20.72 1.78
N ALA A 107 13.36 -21.22 2.13
CA ALA A 107 12.35 -21.66 1.17
C ALA A 107 11.85 -20.50 0.30
N GLY A 108 11.54 -19.35 0.89
CA GLY A 108 11.04 -18.17 0.17
C GLY A 108 12.07 -17.49 -0.76
N VAL A 109 13.37 -17.75 -0.56
CA VAL A 109 14.44 -17.25 -1.43
C VAL A 109 14.85 -18.29 -2.49
N SER A 110 14.49 -19.55 -2.28
CA SER A 110 14.71 -20.65 -3.23
C SER A 110 14.07 -20.31 -4.58
N ARG A 111 14.81 -20.51 -5.68
CA ARG A 111 14.35 -20.17 -7.05
C ARG A 111 13.24 -21.07 -7.61
N SER A 112 12.56 -21.85 -6.77
CA SER A 112 11.46 -22.69 -7.22
C SER A 112 10.21 -21.84 -7.41
N ASN A 113 9.49 -22.03 -8.52
CA ASN A 113 8.23 -21.31 -8.80
C ASN A 113 7.07 -21.69 -7.84
N ALA A 114 7.33 -22.48 -6.80
CA ALA A 114 6.32 -23.11 -5.93
C ALA A 114 6.58 -22.91 -4.44
N ASP A 115 7.49 -21.99 -4.06
CA ASP A 115 7.92 -21.74 -2.67
C ASP A 115 8.39 -23.02 -1.94
N GLU A 116 8.81 -24.03 -2.70
CA GLU A 116 9.29 -25.30 -2.17
C GLU A 116 10.72 -25.13 -1.65
N LEU A 117 10.96 -25.57 -0.41
CA LEU A 117 12.31 -25.75 0.10
C LEU A 117 12.97 -26.93 -0.64
N GLN A 118 14.13 -26.68 -1.23
CA GLN A 118 14.90 -27.69 -1.95
C GLN A 118 16.34 -27.69 -1.48
N GLY A 119 16.90 -28.88 -1.27
CA GLY A 119 18.29 -29.06 -0.86
C GLY A 119 18.98 -30.15 -1.66
N ARG A 120 20.27 -30.00 -1.92
CA ARG A 120 21.10 -31.04 -2.55
C ARG A 120 21.52 -32.05 -1.49
N VAL A 121 21.37 -33.33 -1.79
CA VAL A 121 21.80 -34.42 -0.92
C VAL A 121 23.29 -34.67 -1.18
N GLU A 122 24.15 -34.38 -0.20
CA GLU A 122 25.60 -34.58 -0.30
C GLU A 122 26.05 -35.94 0.18
N ARG A 123 25.46 -36.44 1.27
CA ARG A 123 25.70 -37.79 1.79
C ARG A 123 24.37 -38.47 2.04
N PHE A 124 24.33 -39.75 1.70
CA PHE A 124 23.14 -40.57 1.77
C PHE A 124 23.52 -41.99 2.18
N ASP A 125 23.03 -42.43 3.32
CA ASP A 125 23.08 -43.84 3.71
C ASP A 125 21.71 -44.48 3.46
N PRO A 126 21.57 -45.46 2.54
CA PRO A 126 20.30 -46.16 2.31
C PRO A 126 19.86 -47.07 3.47
N ALA A 127 20.70 -47.32 4.47
CA ALA A 127 20.32 -48.08 5.65
C ALA A 127 19.28 -47.33 6.48
N VAL A 128 18.27 -48.03 7.02
CA VAL A 128 17.21 -47.42 7.83
C VAL A 128 17.59 -47.49 9.33
N PRO A 129 17.50 -46.39 10.09
CA PRO A 129 17.10 -45.04 9.67
C PRO A 129 18.14 -44.34 8.78
N SER A 130 17.67 -43.75 7.68
CA SER A 130 18.55 -43.11 6.68
C SER A 130 18.87 -41.70 7.12
N ALA A 131 20.13 -41.45 7.45
CA ALA A 131 20.62 -40.10 7.69
C ALA A 131 21.12 -39.49 6.38
N ALA A 132 20.57 -38.33 6.00
CA ALA A 132 20.96 -37.61 4.81
C ALA A 132 21.51 -36.23 5.17
N ALA A 133 22.67 -35.91 4.60
CA ALA A 133 23.29 -34.59 4.71
C ALA A 133 22.79 -33.72 3.54
N ILE A 134 22.01 -32.69 3.86
CA ILE A 134 21.33 -31.83 2.89
C ILE A 134 21.92 -30.42 2.94
N THR A 135 22.41 -29.92 1.81
CA THR A 135 22.87 -28.54 1.69
C THR A 135 21.84 -27.73 0.92
N PHE A 136 21.34 -26.66 1.53
CA PHE A 136 20.38 -25.75 0.90
C PHE A 136 21.06 -24.70 0.01
N GLU A 137 20.28 -24.03 -0.83
CA GLU A 137 20.77 -22.92 -1.65
C GLU A 137 21.30 -21.77 -0.78
N GLN A 138 22.31 -21.07 -1.28
CA GLN A 138 22.88 -19.94 -0.54
C GLN A 138 21.91 -18.76 -0.52
N VAL A 139 21.56 -18.33 0.70
CA VAL A 139 20.68 -17.20 0.94
C VAL A 139 21.50 -15.95 1.23
N ARG A 140 21.29 -14.90 0.44
CA ARG A 140 21.91 -13.58 0.63
C ARG A 140 20.94 -12.48 0.25
N PHE A 141 21.11 -11.31 0.86
CA PHE A 141 20.40 -10.08 0.51
C PHE A 141 18.87 -10.18 0.62
N VAL A 142 18.37 -10.92 1.62
CA VAL A 142 16.94 -11.19 1.81
C VAL A 142 16.16 -9.89 1.94
N LYS A 143 16.59 -9.02 2.87
CA LYS A 143 15.89 -7.76 3.13
C LYS A 143 16.08 -6.77 2.00
N MET A 144 17.26 -6.73 1.39
CA MET A 144 17.55 -5.87 0.25
C MET A 144 16.65 -6.20 -0.95
N ASN A 145 16.52 -7.49 -1.28
CA ASN A 145 15.68 -7.95 -2.37
C ASN A 145 14.20 -7.66 -2.09
N ALA A 146 13.74 -7.89 -0.86
CA ALA A 146 12.35 -7.60 -0.47
C ALA A 146 12.01 -6.10 -0.60
N ILE A 147 12.90 -5.21 -0.18
CA ILE A 147 12.68 -3.76 -0.31
C ILE A 147 12.74 -3.33 -1.77
N ALA A 148 13.66 -3.88 -2.57
CA ALA A 148 13.74 -3.59 -4.00
C ALA A 148 12.48 -4.05 -4.75
N ALA A 149 11.99 -5.25 -4.47
CA ALA A 149 10.74 -5.77 -5.03
C ALA A 149 9.55 -4.89 -4.64
N ALA A 150 9.38 -4.59 -3.35
CA ALA A 150 8.30 -3.72 -2.89
C ALA A 150 8.34 -2.33 -3.55
N ALA A 151 9.54 -1.76 -3.79
CA ALA A 151 9.67 -0.49 -4.47
C ALA A 151 9.18 -0.54 -5.93
N LEU A 152 9.41 -1.65 -6.64
CA LEU A 152 8.90 -1.87 -7.99
C LEU A 152 7.39 -2.11 -7.99
N ASP A 153 6.88 -2.93 -7.08
CA ASP A 153 5.44 -3.23 -6.96
C ASP A 153 4.63 -1.96 -6.67
N PHE A 154 5.14 -1.08 -5.81
CA PHE A 154 4.50 0.21 -5.54
C PHE A 154 4.58 1.17 -6.73
N ALA A 155 5.64 1.11 -7.54
CA ALA A 155 5.74 1.91 -8.76
C ALA A 155 4.69 1.46 -9.79
N GLU A 156 4.48 0.14 -9.95
CA GLU A 156 3.41 -0.43 -10.79
C GLU A 156 2.03 -0.02 -10.28
N THR A 157 1.76 -0.21 -8.99
CA THR A 157 0.50 0.21 -8.36
C THR A 157 0.21 1.70 -8.60
N ALA A 158 1.23 2.56 -8.45
CA ALA A 158 1.08 4.00 -8.70
C ALA A 158 0.75 4.30 -10.17
N ALA A 159 1.35 3.58 -11.12
CA ALA A 159 1.07 3.73 -12.55
C ALA A 159 -0.35 3.28 -12.91
N GLU A 160 -0.82 2.16 -12.36
CA GLU A 160 -2.19 1.68 -12.54
C GLU A 160 -3.23 2.69 -12.03
N ILE A 161 -3.01 3.23 -10.82
CA ILE A 161 -3.87 4.27 -10.25
C ILE A 161 -3.88 5.51 -11.14
N ALA A 162 -2.71 5.97 -11.60
CA ALA A 162 -2.60 7.14 -12.46
C ALA A 162 -3.36 6.95 -13.78
N LEU A 163 -3.23 5.79 -14.44
CA LEU A 163 -3.96 5.46 -15.66
C LEU A 163 -5.48 5.43 -15.42
N GLY A 164 -5.93 4.82 -14.33
CA GLY A 164 -7.35 4.82 -13.96
C GLY A 164 -7.90 6.23 -13.74
N LEU A 165 -7.14 7.09 -13.05
CA LEU A 165 -7.52 8.48 -12.80
C LEU A 165 -7.60 9.31 -14.08
N ILE A 166 -6.68 9.12 -15.03
CA ILE A 166 -6.71 9.82 -16.34
C ILE A 166 -8.02 9.51 -17.07
N GLY A 167 -8.44 8.24 -17.13
CA GLY A 167 -9.67 7.84 -17.81
C GLY A 167 -10.92 8.47 -17.19
N VAL A 168 -11.02 8.42 -15.87
CA VAL A 168 -12.14 9.02 -15.12
C VAL A 168 -12.17 10.54 -15.31
N LEU A 169 -11.03 11.21 -15.16
CA LEU A 169 -10.90 12.66 -15.36
C LEU A 169 -11.33 13.08 -16.75
N ALA A 170 -10.80 12.42 -17.79
CA ALA A 170 -11.11 12.74 -19.18
C ALA A 170 -12.61 12.61 -19.46
N LEU A 171 -13.25 11.53 -18.97
CA LEU A 171 -14.68 11.30 -19.13
C LEU A 171 -15.52 12.40 -18.44
N PHE A 172 -15.25 12.67 -17.17
CA PHE A 172 -16.05 13.61 -16.41
C PHE A 172 -15.81 15.07 -16.82
N LEU A 173 -14.56 15.45 -17.13
CA LEU A 173 -14.25 16.78 -17.68
C LEU A 173 -14.86 16.96 -19.07
N GLY A 174 -14.87 15.93 -19.91
CA GLY A 174 -15.57 15.95 -21.20
C GLY A 174 -17.07 16.15 -21.04
N LEU A 175 -17.71 15.38 -20.15
CA LEU A 175 -19.14 15.53 -19.85
C LEU A 175 -19.47 16.89 -19.24
N LEU A 176 -18.61 17.39 -18.35
CA LEU A 176 -18.69 18.74 -17.78
C LEU A 176 -18.68 19.81 -18.86
N LYS A 177 -17.77 19.72 -19.83
CA LYS A 177 -17.65 20.67 -20.93
C LYS A 177 -18.88 20.65 -21.82
N ILE A 178 -19.43 19.46 -22.12
CA ILE A 178 -20.72 19.33 -22.81
C ILE A 178 -21.85 19.97 -21.99
N GLY A 179 -21.87 19.74 -20.67
CA GLY A 179 -22.84 20.34 -19.75
C GLY A 179 -22.70 21.87 -19.66
N GLU A 180 -21.49 22.40 -19.77
CA GLU A 180 -21.20 23.84 -19.76
C GLU A 180 -21.73 24.49 -21.04
N GLU A 181 -21.41 23.92 -22.21
CA GLU A 181 -21.93 24.35 -23.51
C GLU A 181 -23.47 24.23 -23.58
N ALA A 182 -24.06 23.25 -22.89
CA ALA A 182 -25.51 23.08 -22.76
C ALA A 182 -26.16 23.98 -21.68
N GLY A 183 -25.38 24.78 -20.93
CA GLY A 183 -25.88 25.64 -19.85
C GLY A 183 -26.28 24.90 -18.56
N LEU A 184 -26.08 23.59 -18.48
CA LEU A 184 -26.43 22.77 -17.30
C LEU A 184 -25.57 23.12 -16.07
N ILE A 185 -24.31 23.48 -16.28
CA ILE A 185 -23.41 23.89 -15.19
C ILE A 185 -23.90 25.17 -14.52
N HIS A 186 -24.39 26.13 -15.30
CA HIS A 186 -24.96 27.37 -14.76
C HIS A 186 -26.22 27.08 -13.92
N ALA A 187 -27.05 26.12 -14.33
CA ALA A 187 -28.20 25.67 -13.56
C ALA A 187 -27.78 24.99 -12.24
N LEU A 188 -26.75 24.14 -12.28
CA LEU A 188 -26.19 23.49 -11.10
C LEU A 188 -25.62 24.52 -10.11
N VAL A 189 -24.79 25.45 -10.60
CA VAL A 189 -24.21 26.54 -9.80
C VAL A 189 -25.33 27.33 -9.13
N ARG A 190 -26.39 27.70 -9.87
CA ARG A 190 -27.54 28.42 -9.31
C ARG A 190 -28.26 27.63 -8.20
N PHE A 191 -28.32 26.31 -8.30
CA PHE A 191 -28.94 25.44 -7.31
C PHE A 191 -28.13 25.30 -6.02
N VAL A 192 -26.80 25.13 -6.13
CA VAL A 192 -25.90 24.96 -4.97
C VAL A 192 -25.43 26.28 -4.35
N ARG A 193 -25.57 27.39 -5.08
CA ARG A 193 -25.26 28.76 -4.66
C ARG A 193 -25.69 29.13 -3.25
N PRO A 194 -26.93 28.89 -2.78
CA PRO A 194 -27.34 29.28 -1.43
C PRO A 194 -26.47 28.67 -0.33
N VAL A 195 -25.88 27.51 -0.59
CA VAL A 195 -25.01 26.80 0.37
C VAL A 195 -23.54 27.21 0.21
N LEU A 196 -23.05 27.36 -1.03
CA LEU A 196 -21.64 27.62 -1.29
C LEU A 196 -21.25 29.10 -1.16
N ARG A 197 -22.13 30.04 -1.52
CA ARG A 197 -21.82 31.48 -1.47
C ARG A 197 -21.40 31.97 -0.07
N PRO A 198 -22.05 31.56 1.04
CA PRO A 198 -21.59 31.95 2.38
C PRO A 198 -20.25 31.35 2.80
N LEU A 199 -19.77 30.31 2.10
CA LEU A 199 -18.49 29.64 2.35
C LEU A 199 -17.37 30.23 1.48
N PHE A 200 -17.69 30.66 0.26
CA PHE A 200 -16.76 31.18 -0.74
C PHE A 200 -17.17 32.60 -1.20
N PRO A 201 -17.09 33.62 -0.32
CA PRO A 201 -17.59 34.96 -0.62
C PRO A 201 -16.79 35.69 -1.71
N ASP A 202 -15.53 35.33 -1.91
CA ASP A 202 -14.61 36.01 -2.84
C ASP A 202 -14.62 35.44 -4.27
N VAL A 203 -15.38 34.37 -4.49
CA VAL A 203 -15.51 33.76 -5.81
C VAL A 203 -16.64 34.47 -6.58
N PRO A 204 -16.39 35.04 -7.78
CA PRO A 204 -17.41 35.69 -8.58
C PRO A 204 -18.58 34.76 -8.92
N GLU A 205 -19.77 35.33 -9.11
CA GLU A 205 -21.01 34.55 -9.22
C GLU A 205 -21.04 33.60 -10.43
N ASP A 206 -20.38 33.97 -11.52
CA ASP A 206 -20.33 33.20 -12.77
C ASP A 206 -18.98 32.48 -12.97
N HIS A 207 -18.14 32.41 -11.93
CA HIS A 207 -16.83 31.76 -12.04
C HIS A 207 -16.95 30.22 -11.99
N PRO A 208 -16.29 29.46 -12.90
CA PRO A 208 -16.37 28.00 -12.95
C PRO A 208 -15.90 27.29 -11.66
N ALA A 209 -15.09 27.97 -10.83
CA ALA A 209 -14.65 27.47 -9.53
C ALA A 209 -15.81 26.95 -8.65
N LEU A 210 -16.95 27.65 -8.59
CA LEU A 210 -18.09 27.20 -7.78
C LEU A 210 -18.69 25.88 -8.30
N GLY A 211 -18.70 25.68 -9.61
CA GLY A 211 -19.16 24.42 -10.23
C GLY A 211 -18.24 23.25 -9.90
N MET A 212 -16.92 23.45 -9.99
CA MET A 212 -15.93 22.43 -9.65
C MET A 212 -15.93 22.10 -8.15
N ILE A 213 -16.07 23.09 -7.28
CA ILE A 213 -16.26 22.90 -5.84
C ILE A 213 -17.52 22.08 -5.59
N ALA A 214 -18.64 22.43 -6.23
CA ALA A 214 -19.89 21.68 -6.07
C ALA A 214 -19.75 20.21 -6.48
N LEU A 215 -19.05 19.92 -7.57
CA LEU A 215 -18.81 18.55 -8.01
C LEU A 215 -17.88 17.78 -7.09
N ASN A 216 -16.82 18.41 -6.61
CA ASN A 216 -15.93 17.84 -5.60
C ASN A 216 -16.71 17.47 -4.31
N LEU A 217 -17.53 18.40 -3.80
CA LEU A 217 -18.36 18.15 -2.63
C LEU A 217 -19.42 17.07 -2.89
N THR A 218 -20.03 17.06 -4.07
CA THR A 218 -21.00 16.04 -4.47
C THR A 218 -20.34 14.67 -4.49
N ALA A 219 -19.18 14.52 -5.13
CA ALA A 219 -18.44 13.25 -5.14
C ALA A 219 -18.11 12.77 -3.72
N ASN A 220 -17.71 13.67 -2.82
CA ASN A 220 -17.51 13.36 -1.41
C ASN A 220 -18.81 12.93 -0.71
N VAL A 221 -19.92 13.67 -0.87
CA VAL A 221 -21.21 13.38 -0.24
C VAL A 221 -21.76 11.99 -0.65
N PHE A 222 -21.57 11.61 -1.92
CA PHE A 222 -22.02 10.35 -2.49
C PHE A 222 -21.06 9.17 -2.23
N GLY A 223 -19.99 9.36 -1.46
CA GLY A 223 -19.03 8.29 -1.15
C GLY A 223 -18.14 7.88 -2.33
N LEU A 224 -18.08 8.72 -3.37
CA LEU A 224 -17.24 8.56 -4.56
C LEU A 224 -15.87 9.24 -4.36
N GLY A 225 -15.22 9.03 -3.21
CA GLY A 225 -14.01 9.76 -2.82
C GLY A 225 -12.86 9.71 -3.84
N ASN A 226 -12.71 8.58 -4.55
CA ASN A 226 -11.70 8.44 -5.61
C ASN A 226 -11.94 9.37 -6.82
N ALA A 227 -13.19 9.79 -7.05
CA ALA A 227 -13.55 10.79 -8.05
C ALA A 227 -13.58 12.22 -7.48
N ALA A 228 -13.56 12.41 -6.15
CA ALA A 228 -13.60 13.74 -5.55
C ALA A 228 -12.28 14.49 -5.70
N THR A 229 -11.15 13.81 -5.48
CA THR A 229 -9.79 14.37 -5.61
C THR A 229 -9.55 15.07 -6.95
N PRO A 230 -9.87 14.46 -8.11
CA PRO A 230 -9.68 15.14 -9.39
C PRO A 230 -10.48 16.44 -9.54
N PHE A 231 -11.75 16.46 -9.10
CA PHE A 231 -12.55 17.69 -9.09
C PHE A 231 -12.00 18.72 -8.09
N GLY A 232 -11.44 18.26 -6.97
CA GLY A 232 -10.81 19.12 -5.96
C GLY A 232 -9.55 19.81 -6.50
N ILE A 233 -8.69 19.08 -7.22
CA ILE A 233 -7.53 19.65 -7.90
C ILE A 233 -7.99 20.69 -8.93
N LYS A 234 -8.98 20.34 -9.76
CA LYS A 234 -9.50 21.28 -10.75
C LYS A 234 -10.14 22.52 -10.11
N ALA A 235 -10.86 22.37 -9.00
CA ALA A 235 -11.38 23.48 -8.23
C ALA A 235 -10.26 24.37 -7.67
N MET A 236 -9.15 23.79 -7.20
CA MET A 236 -7.97 24.55 -6.77
C MET A 236 -7.33 25.33 -7.92
N GLU A 237 -7.21 24.73 -9.11
CA GLU A 237 -6.73 25.44 -10.31
C GLU A 237 -7.62 26.63 -10.66
N GLU A 238 -8.95 26.46 -10.64
CA GLU A 238 -9.90 27.55 -10.89
C GLU A 238 -9.90 28.60 -9.77
N LEU A 239 -9.59 28.25 -8.53
CA LEU A 239 -9.40 29.24 -7.46
C LEU A 239 -8.07 29.98 -7.62
N GLN A 240 -7.04 29.32 -8.15
CA GLN A 240 -5.73 29.92 -8.39
C GLN A 240 -5.79 31.00 -9.49
N THR A 241 -6.70 30.92 -10.47
CA THR A 241 -6.88 32.00 -11.46
C THR A 241 -7.39 33.30 -10.84
N LEU A 242 -8.03 33.22 -9.67
CA LEU A 242 -8.51 34.35 -8.87
C LEU A 242 -7.52 34.76 -7.78
N ASN A 243 -6.38 34.09 -7.68
CA ASN A 243 -5.38 34.33 -6.65
C ASN A 243 -4.34 35.35 -7.18
N PRO A 244 -4.16 36.51 -6.51
CA PRO A 244 -3.16 37.48 -6.91
C PRO A 244 -1.71 37.07 -6.56
N SER A 245 -1.51 35.96 -5.85
CA SER A 245 -0.19 35.40 -5.49
C SER A 245 -0.09 33.93 -5.90
N ASP A 246 1.04 33.55 -6.49
CA ASP A 246 1.28 32.15 -6.88
C ASP A 246 1.78 31.26 -5.73
N ASP A 247 2.31 31.86 -4.66
CA ASP A 247 2.98 31.17 -3.57
C ASP A 247 2.17 31.12 -2.26
N THR A 248 1.07 31.85 -2.19
CA THR A 248 0.26 32.00 -0.97
C THR A 248 -1.20 31.67 -1.25
N ALA A 249 -1.79 30.79 -0.44
CA ALA A 249 -3.18 30.37 -0.60
C ALA A 249 -4.18 31.45 -0.13
N THR A 250 -5.29 31.60 -0.85
CA THR A 250 -6.40 32.47 -0.46
C THR A 250 -7.32 31.79 0.56
N ASP A 251 -8.14 32.59 1.26
CA ASP A 251 -9.16 32.07 2.20
C ASP A 251 -10.10 31.04 1.54
N ALA A 252 -10.44 31.25 0.26
CA ALA A 252 -11.26 30.32 -0.51
C ALA A 252 -10.57 28.95 -0.71
N MET A 253 -9.27 28.95 -1.03
CA MET A 253 -8.49 27.71 -1.17
C MET A 253 -8.37 26.98 0.18
N VAL A 254 -8.11 27.71 1.27
CA VAL A 254 -8.04 27.13 2.62
C VAL A 254 -9.38 26.54 3.04
N MET A 255 -10.50 27.22 2.74
CA MET A 255 -11.84 26.70 2.99
C MET A 255 -12.12 25.41 2.22
N LEU A 256 -11.79 25.37 0.93
CA LEU A 256 -11.96 24.17 0.11
C LEU A 256 -11.17 22.98 0.67
N LEU A 257 -9.92 23.23 1.08
CA LEU A 257 -9.07 22.21 1.69
C LEU A 257 -9.68 21.70 3.00
N ALA A 258 -10.09 22.60 3.90
CA ALA A 258 -10.68 22.24 5.18
C ALA A 258 -11.96 21.40 5.02
N ILE A 259 -12.82 21.73 4.06
CA ILE A 259 -14.03 20.96 3.77
C ILE A 259 -13.68 19.56 3.22
N ASN A 260 -12.69 19.46 2.33
CA ASN A 260 -12.23 18.16 1.81
C ASN A 260 -11.60 17.29 2.91
N THR A 261 -10.84 17.88 3.84
CA THR A 261 -10.30 17.18 5.01
C THR A 261 -11.40 16.70 5.95
N ALA A 262 -12.46 17.48 6.12
CA ALA A 262 -13.61 17.08 6.93
C ALA A 262 -14.41 15.93 6.31
N SER A 263 -14.34 15.79 4.98
CA SER A 263 -14.92 14.72 4.16
C SER A 263 -16.37 14.41 4.53
N VAL A 264 -17.28 15.33 4.22
CA VAL A 264 -18.71 15.11 4.51
C VAL A 264 -19.26 13.99 3.63
N GLN A 265 -19.76 12.91 4.25
CA GLN A 265 -20.36 11.76 3.57
C GLN A 265 -21.79 11.56 4.06
N ILE A 266 -22.73 11.51 3.12
CA ILE A 266 -24.12 11.09 3.39
C ILE A 266 -24.27 9.60 3.08
N ILE A 267 -23.64 9.18 1.98
CA ILE A 267 -23.57 7.78 1.58
C ILE A 267 -22.22 7.21 2.01
N PRO A 268 -22.18 5.99 2.58
CA PRO A 268 -20.92 5.38 2.93
C PRO A 268 -19.97 5.23 1.73
N PRO A 269 -18.65 5.34 1.94
CA PRO A 269 -17.68 5.15 0.88
C PRO A 269 -17.87 3.82 0.13
N VAL A 270 -17.80 3.87 -1.19
CA VAL A 270 -17.96 2.67 -2.05
C VAL A 270 -16.97 1.56 -1.68
N LEU A 271 -15.75 1.92 -1.26
CA LEU A 271 -14.76 0.97 -0.76
C LEU A 271 -15.23 0.23 0.50
N LEU A 272 -15.84 0.92 1.46
CA LEU A 272 -16.38 0.26 2.65
C LEU A 272 -17.56 -0.66 2.29
N LEU A 273 -18.40 -0.25 1.33
CA LEU A 273 -19.48 -1.12 0.83
C LEU A 273 -18.92 -2.39 0.18
N ALA A 274 -17.81 -2.29 -0.56
CA ALA A 274 -17.14 -3.44 -1.16
C ALA A 274 -16.55 -4.39 -0.10
N LEU A 275 -16.00 -3.85 0.99
CA LEU A 275 -15.38 -4.65 2.06
C LEU A 275 -16.41 -5.31 3.00
N MET A 276 -17.47 -4.59 3.37
CA MET A 276 -18.41 -5.00 4.42
C MET A 276 -19.77 -5.46 3.86
N GLY A 277 -20.02 -5.28 2.57
CA GLY A 277 -21.33 -5.52 1.97
C GLY A 277 -22.43 -4.75 2.70
N LEU A 278 -23.59 -5.38 2.90
CA LEU A 278 -24.75 -4.76 3.53
C LEU A 278 -24.58 -4.42 5.02
N GLN A 279 -23.53 -4.93 5.69
CA GLN A 279 -23.28 -4.61 7.10
C GLN A 279 -22.98 -3.12 7.31
N ILE A 280 -22.54 -2.41 6.26
CA ILE A 280 -22.28 -0.97 6.27
C ILE A 280 -23.50 -0.13 6.65
N ASN A 281 -24.71 -0.66 6.47
CA ASN A 281 -25.94 0.05 6.83
C ASN A 281 -26.00 0.42 8.32
N GLN A 282 -25.33 -0.35 9.19
CA GLN A 282 -25.24 -0.05 10.62
C GLN A 282 -24.37 1.17 10.90
N LEU A 283 -23.47 1.52 9.98
CA LEU A 283 -22.52 2.63 10.12
C LEU A 283 -23.01 3.94 9.51
N ILE A 284 -24.07 3.93 8.68
CA ILE A 284 -24.59 5.12 7.98
C ILE A 284 -24.81 6.29 8.96
N PHE A 285 -25.50 6.03 10.08
CA PHE A 285 -25.81 7.09 11.05
C PHE A 285 -24.55 7.65 11.70
N ALA A 286 -23.61 6.79 12.08
CA ALA A 286 -22.32 7.20 12.66
C ALA A 286 -21.48 8.02 11.66
N ILE A 287 -21.47 7.62 10.37
CA ILE A 287 -20.77 8.33 9.30
C ILE A 287 -21.35 9.73 9.12
N ILE A 288 -22.68 9.87 8.97
CA ILE A 288 -23.33 11.18 8.78
C ILE A 288 -23.06 12.09 9.98
N LEU A 289 -23.23 11.58 11.20
CA LEU A 289 -23.04 12.37 12.42
C LEU A 289 -21.60 12.84 12.57
N THR A 290 -20.64 11.93 12.39
CA THR A 290 -19.21 12.22 12.58
C THR A 290 -18.69 13.16 11.51
N THR A 291 -19.01 12.89 10.24
CA THR A 291 -18.55 13.73 9.12
C THR A 291 -19.26 15.08 9.10
N GLY A 292 -20.54 15.15 9.50
CA GLY A 292 -21.26 16.41 9.71
C GLY A 292 -20.65 17.25 10.83
N ALA A 293 -20.34 16.65 11.98
CA ALA A 293 -19.66 17.34 13.07
C ALA A 293 -18.27 17.83 12.66
N SER A 294 -17.50 16.98 11.96
CA SER A 294 -16.19 17.33 11.38
C SER A 294 -16.29 18.53 10.44
N LEU A 295 -17.30 18.56 9.56
CA LEU A 295 -17.52 19.67 8.64
C LEU A 295 -17.82 20.98 9.37
N VAL A 296 -18.68 20.94 10.40
CA VAL A 296 -18.99 22.12 11.20
C VAL A 296 -17.73 22.66 11.89
N VAL A 297 -16.93 21.77 12.49
CA VAL A 297 -15.66 22.15 13.12
C VAL A 297 -14.71 22.75 12.10
N ALA A 298 -14.51 22.11 10.95
CA ALA A 298 -13.60 22.59 9.91
C ALA A 298 -14.01 23.97 9.39
N VAL A 299 -15.27 24.16 9.00
CA VAL A 299 -15.77 25.45 8.51
C VAL A 299 -15.65 26.54 9.57
N THR A 300 -16.03 26.23 10.81
CA THR A 300 -15.99 27.20 11.91
C THR A 300 -14.56 27.57 12.27
N ALA A 301 -13.67 26.59 12.37
CA ALA A 301 -12.25 26.79 12.65
C ALA A 301 -11.59 27.63 11.56
N THR A 302 -11.82 27.32 10.28
CA THR A 302 -11.28 28.10 9.16
C THR A 302 -11.75 29.55 9.20
N LYS A 303 -13.05 29.80 9.46
CA LYS A 303 -13.58 31.17 9.57
C LYS A 303 -13.03 31.93 10.78
N LEU A 304 -12.85 31.28 11.92
CA LEU A 304 -12.26 31.90 13.11
C LEU A 304 -10.78 32.21 12.90
N TYR A 305 -10.05 31.27 12.29
CA TYR A 305 -8.62 31.41 12.04
C TYR A 305 -8.32 32.50 11.01
N GLY A 306 -9.11 32.60 9.93
CA GLY A 306 -8.99 33.67 8.93
C GLY A 306 -9.25 35.08 9.49
N ARG A 307 -9.91 35.20 10.64
CA ARG A 307 -10.12 36.50 11.32
C ARG A 307 -8.95 36.94 12.19
N LEU A 308 -8.01 36.04 12.51
CA LEU A 308 -6.86 36.39 13.33
C LEU A 308 -5.95 37.38 12.59
N PRO A 309 -5.33 38.36 13.28
CA PRO A 309 -4.55 39.41 12.63
C PRO A 309 -3.43 38.89 11.73
N GLY A 310 -2.75 37.81 12.13
CA GLY A 310 -1.67 37.19 11.35
C GLY A 310 -2.19 36.54 10.07
N SER A 311 -3.17 35.65 10.18
CA SER A 311 -3.78 34.96 9.02
C SER A 311 -4.46 35.93 8.06
N ARG A 312 -5.11 36.96 8.59
CA ARG A 312 -5.73 38.01 7.79
C ARG A 312 -4.70 38.90 7.09
N ALA A 313 -3.49 39.01 7.62
CA ALA A 313 -2.40 39.73 6.96
C ALA A 313 -1.77 38.90 5.83
N SER A 314 -1.80 37.57 5.91
CA SER A 314 -1.28 36.69 4.86
C SER A 314 -2.23 36.46 3.69
N ASP A 315 -3.53 36.77 3.80
CA ASP A 315 -4.50 36.58 2.69
C ASP A 315 -4.17 37.50 1.49
N PRO A 316 -3.77 36.94 0.33
CA PRO A 316 -3.41 37.74 -0.85
C PRO A 316 -4.59 38.55 -1.39
N GLN A 317 -5.83 38.06 -1.23
CA GLN A 317 -7.01 38.77 -1.71
C GLN A 317 -7.34 40.00 -0.86
N ARG A 318 -6.78 40.14 0.34
CA ARG A 318 -6.99 41.34 1.16
C ARG A 318 -6.42 42.61 0.51
N ALA A 319 -5.23 42.55 -0.08
CA ALA A 319 -4.64 43.70 -0.77
C ALA A 319 -5.49 44.10 -1.98
N ALA A 320 -6.01 43.12 -2.72
CA ALA A 320 -6.96 43.33 -3.81
C ALA A 320 -8.29 43.95 -3.32
N ARG A 321 -8.83 43.50 -2.17
CA ARG A 321 -10.03 44.10 -1.54
C ARG A 321 -9.79 45.55 -1.06
N ALA A 322 -8.55 45.92 -0.75
CA ALA A 322 -8.16 47.27 -0.32
C ALA A 322 -7.88 48.24 -1.47
N GLY A 323 -7.86 47.76 -2.72
CA GLY A 323 -7.54 48.58 -3.91
C GLY A 323 -6.07 48.94 -4.03
N GLU A 324 -5.17 48.15 -3.43
CA GLU A 324 -3.73 48.40 -3.41
C GLU A 324 -2.97 47.72 -4.57
N VAL A 325 -3.70 47.05 -5.48
CA VAL A 325 -3.18 46.34 -6.67
C VAL A 325 -4.09 46.61 -7.86
#